data_AF-A0A1F5QA50-F1
#
_entry.id   AF-A0A1F5QA50-F1
#
_cell.length_a   1.000
_cell.length_b   1.000
_cell.length_c   1.000
_cell.angle_alpha   90.00
_cell.angle_beta   90.00
_cell.angle_gamma   90.00
#
_symmetry.space_group_name_H-M   'P 1'
#
loop_
_entity.id
_entity.type
_entity.pdbx_description
1 polymer ?
#
loop_
_entity_poly.entity_id
_entity_poly.type
_entity_poly.pdbx_seq_one_letter_code
_entity_poly.pdbx_strand_id
1 'polypeptide(L)'
;MRGQKGFTQHQFKLMQVIKRVKVVATDKTGAGFTLIELLVVISVIGLLASVIMVSLNSARAKARDSRRKAELTQITRALELYYDTYGGYPTSAWSNANAFASYAVFSSLCNQTNFTQFMPDCPNDPKYPNVNCYNAEYVYISESFRNPGTLGKEYVLYATLEDQSTTNLNSSQWPDNNMISVWPCAGYGTPNYRIGDLAI
;
A
#
# COMPACT_ATOMS: atom_id res chain seq x y z
N MET A 1 27.79 -96.80 -32.95
CA MET A 1 26.52 -97.12 -32.25
C MET A 1 26.72 -96.91 -30.74
N ARG A 2 25.64 -96.55 -30.03
CA ARG A 2 25.53 -96.16 -28.59
C ARG A 2 25.82 -94.68 -28.33
N GLY A 3 24.94 -93.89 -27.72
CA GLY A 3 23.61 -94.12 -27.18
C GLY A 3 23.16 -92.84 -26.47
N GLN A 4 22.08 -92.23 -26.94
CA GLN A 4 21.46 -91.07 -26.28
C GLN A 4 20.90 -91.50 -24.93
N LYS A 5 21.39 -90.92 -23.83
CA LYS A 5 20.77 -91.09 -22.52
C LYS A 5 19.64 -90.06 -22.38
N GLY A 6 18.42 -90.58 -22.40
CA GLY A 6 17.19 -89.82 -22.22
C GLY A 6 17.12 -89.15 -20.85
N PHE A 7 16.75 -87.88 -20.88
CA PHE A 7 16.42 -87.08 -19.71
C PHE A 7 15.17 -87.66 -19.04
N THR A 8 15.29 -88.06 -17.78
CA THR A 8 14.20 -88.66 -16.99
C THR A 8 13.08 -87.67 -16.68
N GLN A 9 11.82 -88.12 -16.79
CA GLN A 9 10.54 -87.41 -16.54
C GLN A 9 10.48 -86.59 -15.24
N HIS A 10 11.32 -86.85 -14.24
CA HIS A 10 11.38 -86.06 -13.00
C HIS A 10 11.88 -84.62 -13.21
N GLN A 11 12.69 -84.37 -14.23
CA GLN A 11 13.16 -83.02 -14.57
C GLN A 11 12.05 -82.14 -15.18
N PHE A 12 10.95 -82.75 -15.66
CA PHE A 12 9.81 -82.01 -16.20
C PHE A 12 8.90 -81.44 -15.10
N LYS A 13 8.87 -82.07 -13.93
CA LYS A 13 7.96 -81.70 -12.84
C LYS A 13 8.40 -80.42 -12.10
N LEU A 14 9.69 -80.11 -12.11
CA LEU A 14 10.24 -78.87 -11.51
C LEU A 14 10.11 -77.66 -12.45
N MET A 15 10.14 -77.84 -13.77
CA MET A 15 9.87 -76.75 -14.72
C MET A 15 8.40 -76.30 -14.77
N GLN A 16 7.47 -77.06 -14.18
CA GLN A 16 6.06 -76.66 -14.07
C GLN A 16 5.70 -75.93 -12.78
N VAL A 17 6.57 -75.95 -11.77
CA VAL A 17 6.35 -75.25 -10.49
C VAL A 17 6.56 -73.74 -10.64
N ILE A 18 7.42 -73.31 -11.57
CA ILE A 18 7.74 -71.88 -11.78
C ILE A 18 6.65 -71.14 -12.58
N LYS A 19 5.70 -71.83 -13.22
CA LYS A 19 4.65 -71.20 -14.07
C LYS A 19 3.55 -70.44 -13.32
N ARG A 20 3.61 -70.31 -11.98
CA ARG A 20 2.56 -69.62 -11.19
C ARG A 20 2.95 -68.25 -10.65
N VAL A 21 4.03 -67.64 -11.13
CA VAL A 21 4.27 -66.22 -10.85
C VAL A 21 3.41 -65.39 -11.81
N LYS A 22 2.19 -65.04 -11.38
CA LYS A 22 1.46 -63.94 -12.00
C LYS A 22 2.24 -62.67 -11.70
N VAL A 23 2.93 -62.13 -12.70
CA VAL A 23 3.40 -60.74 -12.66
C VAL A 23 2.15 -59.89 -12.58
N VAL A 24 1.88 -59.30 -11.42
CA VAL A 24 0.84 -58.29 -11.26
C VAL A 24 1.32 -57.06 -12.00
N ALA A 25 0.89 -56.91 -13.25
CA ALA A 25 1.02 -55.63 -13.94
C ALA A 25 0.10 -54.65 -13.20
N THR A 26 0.69 -53.68 -12.50
CA THR A 26 -0.05 -52.50 -12.03
C THR A 26 -0.56 -51.80 -13.28
N ASP A 27 -1.87 -51.86 -13.50
CA ASP A 27 -2.51 -51.14 -14.59
C ASP A 27 -2.27 -49.65 -14.34
N LYS A 28 -1.35 -49.04 -15.10
CA LYS A 28 -1.16 -47.59 -15.07
C LYS A 28 -2.37 -47.01 -15.79
N THR A 29 -3.47 -46.83 -15.07
CA THR A 29 -4.58 -46.00 -15.51
C THR A 29 -4.11 -44.55 -15.50
N GLY A 30 -3.42 -44.15 -16.56
CA GLY A 30 -3.18 -42.74 -16.85
C GLY A 30 -4.53 -42.10 -17.15
N ALA A 31 -5.23 -41.65 -16.11
CA ALA A 31 -6.41 -40.83 -16.24
C ALA A 31 -5.98 -39.50 -16.88
N GLY A 32 -6.19 -39.37 -18.18
CA GLY A 32 -6.03 -38.10 -18.88
C GLY A 32 -7.18 -37.16 -18.50
N PHE A 33 -6.87 -35.89 -18.26
CA PHE A 33 -7.87 -34.85 -18.10
C PHE A 33 -8.73 -34.75 -19.36
N THR A 34 -10.05 -34.71 -19.19
CA THR A 34 -10.96 -34.44 -20.29
C THR A 34 -10.91 -32.95 -20.67
N LEU A 35 -11.16 -32.64 -21.94
CA LEU A 35 -11.23 -31.25 -22.42
C LEU A 35 -12.30 -30.43 -21.66
N ILE A 36 -13.41 -31.09 -21.27
CA ILE A 36 -14.48 -30.44 -20.52
C ILE A 36 -14.07 -30.13 -19.08
N GLU A 37 -13.31 -31.02 -18.43
CA GLU A 37 -12.78 -30.75 -17.08
C GLU A 37 -11.85 -29.54 -17.09
N LEU A 38 -10.96 -29.43 -18.09
CA LEU A 38 -10.09 -28.26 -18.21
C LEU A 38 -10.89 -26.98 -18.49
N LEU A 39 -11.93 -27.07 -19.34
CA LEU A 39 -12.76 -25.92 -19.72
C LEU A 39 -13.59 -25.39 -18.54
N VAL A 40 -14.14 -26.27 -17.72
CA VAL A 40 -14.89 -25.87 -16.51
C VAL A 40 -13.95 -25.23 -15.47
N VAL A 41 -12.72 -25.71 -15.34
CA VAL A 41 -11.78 -25.15 -14.37
C VAL A 41 -11.38 -23.71 -14.73
N ILE A 42 -11.01 -23.46 -15.99
CA ILE A 42 -10.63 -22.10 -16.41
C ILE A 42 -11.82 -21.13 -16.37
N SER A 43 -13.05 -21.61 -16.61
CA SER A 43 -14.24 -20.78 -16.54
C SER A 43 -14.55 -20.34 -15.10
N VAL A 44 -14.43 -21.27 -14.13
CA VAL A 44 -14.61 -20.96 -12.71
C VAL A 44 -13.49 -20.04 -12.20
N ILE A 45 -12.23 -20.29 -12.57
CA ILE A 45 -11.11 -19.41 -12.21
C ILE A 45 -11.30 -18.01 -12.78
N GLY A 46 -11.71 -17.88 -14.05
CA GLY A 46 -11.98 -16.59 -14.68
C GLY A 46 -13.12 -15.82 -13.99
N LEU A 47 -14.19 -16.53 -13.63
CA LEU A 47 -15.31 -15.95 -12.89
C LEU A 47 -14.86 -15.42 -11.52
N LEU A 48 -14.17 -16.24 -10.73
CA LEU A 48 -13.67 -15.85 -9.40
C LEU A 48 -12.65 -14.70 -9.50
N ALA A 49 -11.73 -14.75 -10.47
CA ALA A 49 -10.71 -13.73 -10.66
C ALA A 49 -11.32 -12.35 -10.98
N SER A 50 -12.40 -12.30 -11.78
CA SER A 50 -13.06 -11.03 -12.12
C SER A 50 -13.71 -10.34 -10.92
N VAL A 51 -14.36 -11.10 -10.03
CA VAL A 51 -14.95 -10.56 -8.79
C VAL A 51 -13.87 -10.07 -7.82
N ILE A 52 -12.78 -10.82 -7.68
CA ILE A 52 -11.67 -10.46 -6.80
C ILE A 52 -10.97 -9.17 -7.25
N MET A 53 -10.85 -8.94 -8.56
CA MET A 53 -10.16 -7.75 -9.08
C MET A 53 -10.82 -6.44 -8.63
N VAL A 54 -12.16 -6.38 -8.61
CA VAL A 54 -12.90 -5.19 -8.18
C VAL A 54 -12.71 -4.93 -6.69
N SER A 55 -12.77 -5.97 -5.86
CA SER A 55 -12.62 -5.83 -4.40
C SER A 55 -11.20 -5.43 -4.00
N LEU A 56 -10.18 -5.91 -4.72
CA LEU A 56 -8.78 -5.61 -4.44
C LEU A 56 -8.44 -4.12 -4.63
N ASN A 57 -9.02 -3.45 -5.61
CA ASN A 57 -8.78 -2.02 -5.84
C ASN A 57 -9.26 -1.16 -4.66
N SER A 58 -10.45 -1.45 -4.12
CA SER A 58 -10.97 -0.77 -2.93
C SER A 58 -10.14 -1.08 -1.69
N ALA A 59 -9.74 -2.35 -1.49
CA ALA A 59 -8.90 -2.75 -0.37
C ALA A 59 -7.55 -2.04 -0.36
N ARG A 60 -6.90 -1.90 -1.53
CA ARG A 60 -5.64 -1.16 -1.68
C ARG A 60 -5.79 0.33 -1.34
N ALA A 61 -6.89 0.97 -1.75
CA ALA A 61 -7.16 2.37 -1.41
C ALA A 61 -7.33 2.55 0.10
N LYS A 62 -8.13 1.70 0.75
CA LYS A 62 -8.31 1.71 2.22
C LYS A 62 -7.01 1.46 2.99
N ALA A 63 -6.16 0.57 2.50
CA ALA A 63 -4.85 0.33 3.11
C ALA A 63 -3.95 1.58 3.02
N ARG A 64 -3.93 2.27 1.88
CA ARG A 64 -3.21 3.55 1.72
C ARG A 64 -3.79 4.64 2.62
N ASP A 65 -5.11 4.75 2.74
CA ASP A 65 -5.74 5.73 3.64
C ASP A 65 -5.43 5.45 5.11
N SER A 66 -5.42 4.17 5.52
CA SER A 66 -5.01 3.79 6.87
C SER A 66 -3.56 4.19 7.15
N ARG A 67 -2.67 3.99 6.17
CA ARG A 67 -1.28 4.43 6.26
C ARG A 67 -1.19 5.96 6.36
N ARG A 68 -1.97 6.70 5.57
CA ARG A 68 -2.01 8.17 5.62
C ARG A 68 -2.38 8.71 7.00
N LYS A 69 -3.42 8.14 7.62
CA LYS A 69 -3.85 8.55 8.97
C LYS A 69 -2.81 8.23 10.04
N ALA A 70 -2.15 7.07 9.92
CA ALA A 70 -1.08 6.69 10.83
C ALA A 70 0.14 7.63 10.70
N GLU A 71 0.53 7.98 9.48
CA GLU A 71 1.62 8.92 9.21
C GLU A 71 1.27 10.33 9.73
N LEU A 72 0.05 10.83 9.49
CA LEU A 72 -0.40 12.10 10.10
C LEU A 72 -0.30 12.11 11.62
N THR A 73 -0.67 11.01 12.28
CA THR A 73 -0.56 10.88 13.75
C THR A 73 0.90 10.91 14.21
N GLN A 74 1.81 10.30 13.45
CA GLN A 74 3.25 10.37 13.74
C GLN A 74 3.79 11.79 13.57
N ILE A 75 3.34 12.49 12.51
CA ILE A 75 3.71 13.89 12.27
C ILE A 75 3.27 14.77 13.42
N THR A 76 2.01 14.66 13.85
CA THR A 76 1.48 15.37 15.02
C THR A 76 2.38 15.18 16.23
N ARG A 77 2.74 13.93 16.58
CA ARG A 77 3.62 13.68 17.74
C ARG A 77 4.99 14.36 17.60
N ALA A 78 5.58 14.37 16.41
CA ALA A 78 6.85 15.04 16.17
C ALA A 78 6.72 16.57 16.28
N LEU A 79 5.58 17.14 15.85
CA LEU A 79 5.28 18.56 16.03
C LEU A 79 5.11 18.94 17.51
N GLU A 80 4.44 18.09 18.31
CA GLU A 80 4.34 18.32 19.76
C GLU A 80 5.72 18.31 20.44
N LEU A 81 6.58 17.34 20.09
CA LEU A 81 7.96 17.29 20.62
C LEU A 81 8.79 18.51 20.20
N TYR A 82 8.58 19.01 18.98
CA TYR A 82 9.19 20.25 18.51
C TYR A 82 8.70 21.44 19.35
N TYR A 83 7.39 21.53 19.60
CA TYR A 83 6.79 22.57 20.43
C TYR A 83 7.37 22.58 21.84
N ASP A 84 7.48 21.40 22.47
CA ASP A 84 8.06 21.25 23.81
C ASP A 84 9.53 21.73 23.87
N THR A 85 10.27 21.57 22.77
CA THR A 85 11.69 21.93 22.71
C THR A 85 11.90 23.42 22.39
N TYR A 86 11.11 23.98 21.48
CA TYR A 86 11.33 25.32 20.92
C TYR A 86 10.28 26.37 21.34
N GLY A 87 9.23 25.97 22.06
CA GLY A 87 8.17 26.86 22.54
C GLY A 87 7.19 27.33 21.45
N GLY A 88 7.16 26.63 20.33
CA GLY A 88 6.28 26.90 19.19
C GLY A 88 6.51 25.93 18.05
N TYR A 89 5.51 25.79 17.18
CA TYR A 89 5.55 25.00 15.97
C TYR A 89 6.45 25.65 14.91
N PRO A 90 7.10 24.82 14.07
CA PRO A 90 8.01 25.31 13.07
C PRO A 90 7.28 26.19 12.07
N THR A 91 7.93 27.28 11.66
CA THR A 91 7.40 28.13 10.58
C THR A 91 7.36 27.34 9.29
N SER A 92 6.27 27.44 8.53
CA SER A 92 6.18 26.78 7.23
C SER A 92 7.35 27.21 6.32
N ALA A 93 8.05 26.21 5.79
CA ALA A 93 9.35 26.31 5.12
C ALA A 93 9.41 27.17 3.85
N TRP A 94 8.27 27.59 3.31
CA TRP A 94 8.17 28.30 2.04
C TRP A 94 7.81 29.76 2.24
N SER A 95 8.82 30.59 2.52
CA SER A 95 8.73 32.05 2.39
C SER A 95 9.11 32.46 0.97
N ASN A 96 8.18 32.37 0.02
CA ASN A 96 8.36 33.08 -1.24
C ASN A 96 7.83 34.50 -1.06
N ALA A 97 8.71 35.51 -1.16
CA ALA A 97 8.43 36.90 -0.78
C ALA A 97 7.28 37.59 -1.54
N ASN A 98 6.62 36.89 -2.49
CA ASN A 98 5.52 37.40 -3.31
C ASN A 98 4.27 36.49 -3.33
N ALA A 99 4.15 35.47 -2.47
CA ALA A 99 3.01 34.55 -2.50
C ALA A 99 2.16 34.66 -1.22
N PHE A 100 0.88 35.01 -1.39
CA PHE A 100 -0.13 35.22 -0.35
C PHE A 100 -0.54 33.99 0.48
N ALA A 101 0.31 32.96 0.60
CA ALA A 101 0.19 31.98 1.68
C ALA A 101 1.38 31.02 1.69
N SER A 102 2.08 30.98 2.83
CA SER A 102 3.16 30.06 3.14
C SER A 102 2.60 28.66 3.42
N TYR A 103 2.21 27.92 2.38
CA TYR A 103 1.95 26.49 2.51
C TYR A 103 3.26 25.73 2.42
N ALA A 104 3.55 24.88 3.41
CA ALA A 104 4.65 23.94 3.30
C ALA A 104 4.10 22.57 2.95
N VAL A 105 4.59 21.99 1.86
CA VAL A 105 4.60 20.54 1.72
C VAL A 105 5.36 19.98 2.91
N PHE A 106 4.82 19.00 3.63
CA PHE A 106 5.43 18.52 4.87
C PHE A 106 6.89 18.06 4.67
N SER A 107 7.21 17.47 3.53
CA SER A 107 8.59 17.09 3.16
C SER A 107 9.57 18.28 3.19
N SER A 108 9.12 19.50 2.88
CA SER A 108 9.94 20.71 2.99
C SER A 108 10.24 21.09 4.44
N LEU A 109 9.26 20.97 5.35
CA LEU A 109 9.46 21.15 6.79
C LEU A 109 10.45 20.11 7.33
N CYS A 110 10.27 18.89 6.87
CA CYS A 110 11.05 17.75 7.29
C CYS A 110 12.53 17.87 6.89
N ASN A 111 12.82 18.56 5.79
CA ASN A 111 14.17 18.93 5.35
C ASN A 111 14.69 20.25 5.94
N GLN A 112 13.88 21.00 6.71
CA GLN A 112 14.37 22.17 7.44
C GLN A 112 15.07 21.74 8.73
N THR A 113 16.28 22.26 8.91
CA THR A 113 17.16 21.85 10.00
C THR A 113 16.55 22.19 11.36
N ASN A 114 16.47 21.15 12.20
CA ASN A 114 15.88 21.01 13.56
C ASN A 114 14.59 20.19 13.63
N PHE A 115 13.89 19.88 12.53
CA PHE A 115 12.75 18.95 12.59
C PHE A 115 13.18 17.47 12.48
N THR A 116 14.27 17.20 11.76
CA THR A 116 14.83 15.85 11.55
C THR A 116 15.18 15.11 12.84
N GLN A 117 15.42 15.82 13.95
CA GLN A 117 15.67 15.19 15.25
C GLN A 117 14.42 14.55 15.88
N PHE A 118 13.23 15.02 15.52
CA PHE A 118 11.96 14.50 16.02
C PHE A 118 11.33 13.50 15.05
N MET A 119 11.66 13.62 13.76
CA MET A 119 11.22 12.72 12.71
C MET A 119 12.35 12.54 11.69
N PRO A 120 13.21 11.52 11.85
CA PRO A 120 14.34 11.27 10.96
C PRO A 120 13.92 10.87 9.55
N ASP A 121 12.86 10.08 9.44
CA ASP A 121 12.30 9.62 8.17
C ASP A 121 11.02 10.37 7.86
N CYS A 122 11.04 11.12 6.76
CA CYS A 122 9.90 11.89 6.31
C CYS A 122 8.90 10.98 5.59
N PRO A 123 7.63 10.92 6.05
CA PRO A 123 6.61 10.12 5.41
C PRO A 123 6.24 10.72 4.05
N ASN A 124 6.18 9.84 3.04
CA ASN A 124 5.76 10.17 1.68
C ASN A 124 4.45 9.46 1.36
N ASP A 125 3.60 10.10 0.57
CA ASP A 125 2.31 9.51 0.20
C ASP A 125 2.51 8.16 -0.53
N PRO A 126 1.81 7.09 -0.12
CA PRO A 126 2.02 5.75 -0.67
C PRO A 126 1.57 5.59 -2.14
N LYS A 127 0.82 6.54 -2.69
CA LYS A 127 0.39 6.57 -4.10
C LYS A 127 1.29 7.47 -4.94
N TYR A 128 1.86 8.53 -4.34
CA TYR A 128 2.65 9.55 -5.05
C TYR A 128 3.92 9.93 -4.27
N PRO A 129 5.01 9.15 -4.36
CA PRO A 129 6.18 9.31 -3.50
C PRO A 129 7.28 10.28 -3.97
N ASN A 130 7.23 10.80 -5.21
CA ASN A 130 8.36 11.52 -5.84
C ASN A 130 7.92 12.79 -6.58
N VAL A 131 7.34 13.74 -5.88
CA VAL A 131 6.47 14.66 -6.59
C VAL A 131 6.67 16.14 -6.18
N ASN A 132 7.09 16.96 -7.14
CA ASN A 132 7.62 18.33 -6.95
C ASN A 132 6.52 19.40 -6.89
N CYS A 133 6.56 20.27 -5.87
CA CYS A 133 5.74 21.48 -5.62
C CYS A 133 4.21 21.30 -5.50
N TYR A 134 3.62 20.29 -6.14
CA TYR A 134 2.18 20.27 -6.47
C TYR A 134 1.52 18.90 -6.38
N ASN A 135 1.97 18.05 -5.48
CA ASN A 135 1.58 16.66 -5.57
C ASN A 135 1.40 16.04 -4.18
N ALA A 136 0.14 15.72 -3.88
CA ALA A 136 -0.38 14.64 -3.02
C ALA A 136 0.34 14.23 -1.72
N GLU A 137 1.26 15.02 -1.16
CA GLU A 137 1.88 14.78 0.14
C GLU A 137 1.06 15.43 1.28
N TYR A 138 1.44 15.13 2.51
CA TYR A 138 0.89 15.81 3.69
C TYR A 138 1.15 17.31 3.59
N VAL A 139 0.12 18.11 3.83
CA VAL A 139 0.23 19.57 3.84
C VAL A 139 0.27 20.03 5.29
N TYR A 140 1.23 20.89 5.60
CA TYR A 140 1.37 21.52 6.91
C TYR A 140 1.20 23.03 6.80
N ILE A 141 0.32 23.57 7.64
CA ILE A 141 0.07 25.00 7.77
C ILE A 141 0.17 25.34 9.25
N SER A 142 0.98 26.34 9.59
CA SER A 142 1.08 26.91 10.94
C SER A 142 0.72 28.40 10.90
N GLU A 143 0.16 28.95 11.97
CA GLU A 143 -0.21 30.39 12.06
C GLU A 143 0.92 31.38 11.65
N SER A 144 2.18 30.95 11.70
CA SER A 144 3.35 31.66 11.15
C SER A 144 3.22 32.04 9.68
N PHE A 145 2.27 31.48 8.92
CA PHE A 145 1.99 31.91 7.55
C PHE A 145 1.53 33.38 7.48
N ARG A 146 0.85 33.89 8.53
CA ARG A 146 0.44 35.29 8.62
C ARG A 146 1.58 36.20 9.09
N ASN A 147 2.49 35.66 9.88
CA ASN A 147 3.62 36.36 10.50
C ASN A 147 4.93 35.59 10.27
N PRO A 148 5.54 35.71 9.06
CA PRO A 148 6.79 35.03 8.76
C PRO A 148 7.90 35.50 9.71
N GLY A 149 8.55 34.57 10.41
CA GLY A 149 9.63 34.85 11.36
C GLY A 149 9.30 34.58 12.84
N THR A 150 8.04 34.26 13.17
CA THR A 150 7.64 33.82 14.52
C THR A 150 7.19 32.37 14.50
N LEU A 151 7.62 31.58 15.49
CA LEU A 151 7.10 30.22 15.70
C LEU A 151 5.59 30.24 15.89
N GLY A 152 4.91 29.25 15.31
CA GLY A 152 3.45 29.18 15.39
C GLY A 152 2.99 28.62 16.72
N LYS A 153 1.89 29.10 17.26
CA LYS A 153 1.17 28.54 18.39
C LYS A 153 0.18 27.46 17.97
N GLU A 154 -0.18 27.44 16.70
CA GLU A 154 -1.15 26.50 16.13
C GLU A 154 -0.72 26.00 14.76
N TYR A 155 -1.21 24.80 14.43
CA TYR A 155 -1.00 24.17 13.14
C TYR A 155 -2.16 23.30 12.74
N VAL A 156 -2.30 23.09 11.43
CA VAL A 156 -3.13 22.04 10.87
C VAL A 156 -2.39 21.27 9.80
N LEU A 157 -2.63 19.96 9.84
CA LEU A 157 -2.18 18.98 8.87
C LEU A 157 -3.34 18.53 8.01
N TYR A 158 -3.08 18.39 6.71
CA TYR A 158 -4.06 17.90 5.75
C TYR A 158 -3.52 16.71 4.97
N ALA A 159 -4.43 15.82 4.58
CA ALA A 159 -4.19 14.76 3.62
C ALA A 159 -5.39 14.59 2.68
N THR A 160 -5.13 14.03 1.50
CA THR A 160 -6.18 13.60 0.56
C THR A 160 -6.36 12.10 0.65
N LEU A 161 -7.45 11.68 1.27
CA LEU A 161 -7.90 10.28 1.32
C LEU A 161 -8.61 9.89 0.02
N GLU A 162 -8.44 8.64 -0.37
CA GLU A 162 -9.11 8.09 -1.56
C GLU A 162 -10.56 7.70 -1.26
N ASP A 163 -10.83 7.18 -0.05
CA ASP A 163 -12.16 6.83 0.43
C ASP A 163 -12.88 8.05 1.05
N GLN A 164 -13.88 8.56 0.32
CA GLN A 164 -14.70 9.71 0.74
C GLN A 164 -15.60 9.43 1.96
N SER A 165 -15.75 8.17 2.40
CA SER A 165 -16.56 7.86 3.59
C SER A 165 -15.88 8.22 4.91
N THR A 166 -14.57 8.52 4.88
CA THR A 166 -13.77 8.75 6.10
C THR A 166 -13.17 10.15 6.19
N THR A 167 -13.64 11.04 5.34
CA THR A 167 -13.24 12.44 5.25
C THR A 167 -13.86 13.26 6.37
N ASN A 168 -13.09 14.18 6.96
CA ASN A 168 -13.55 15.08 8.02
C ASN A 168 -13.31 16.56 7.67
N LEU A 169 -13.05 16.84 6.39
CA LEU A 169 -12.85 18.18 5.87
C LEU A 169 -13.79 18.40 4.69
N ASN A 170 -14.56 19.48 4.73
CA ASN A 170 -15.34 20.00 3.62
C ASN A 170 -14.90 21.44 3.28
N SER A 171 -15.40 22.00 2.18
CA SER A 171 -15.03 23.34 1.72
C SER A 171 -15.38 24.47 2.70
N SER A 172 -16.35 24.31 3.60
CA SER A 172 -16.70 25.33 4.61
C SER A 172 -15.87 25.23 5.89
N GLN A 173 -15.06 24.18 6.02
CA GLN A 173 -14.24 23.87 7.20
C GLN A 173 -12.77 24.26 7.04
N TRP A 174 -12.41 24.90 5.93
CA TRP A 174 -11.08 25.49 5.75
C TRP A 174 -10.96 26.76 6.61
N PRO A 175 -9.83 26.96 7.30
CA PRO A 175 -9.59 28.17 8.10
C PRO A 175 -9.76 29.48 7.34
N ASP A 176 -9.46 29.46 6.05
CA ASP A 176 -9.58 30.63 5.18
C ASP A 176 -10.07 30.12 3.81
N ASN A 177 -11.23 30.61 3.35
CA ASN A 177 -11.78 30.28 2.02
C ASN A 177 -10.83 30.66 0.88
N ASN A 178 -9.89 31.58 1.15
CA ASN A 178 -8.85 31.98 0.22
C ASN A 178 -7.74 30.92 0.10
N MET A 179 -7.65 29.93 0.99
CA MET A 179 -6.73 28.80 0.85
C MET A 179 -7.23 27.75 -0.14
N ILE A 180 -8.55 27.73 -0.42
CA ILE A 180 -9.15 26.89 -1.45
C ILE A 180 -8.71 27.34 -2.85
N SER A 181 -8.48 28.65 -3.05
CA SER A 181 -8.09 29.25 -4.34
C SER A 181 -6.57 29.28 -4.59
N VAL A 182 -5.74 29.08 -3.56
CA VAL A 182 -4.28 28.92 -3.73
C VAL A 182 -3.86 27.46 -3.91
N TRP A 183 -4.81 26.52 -4.00
CA TRP A 183 -4.55 25.11 -4.34
C TRP A 183 -3.89 25.02 -5.72
N PRO A 184 -2.56 24.80 -5.81
CA PRO A 184 -1.88 25.03 -7.07
C PRO A 184 -1.61 23.73 -7.84
N CYS A 185 -2.35 22.66 -7.53
CA CYS A 185 -2.10 21.31 -8.02
C CYS A 185 -3.21 20.86 -8.97
N ALA A 186 -3.26 21.40 -10.18
CA ALA A 186 -4.21 20.95 -11.21
C ALA A 186 -4.08 19.42 -11.41
N GLY A 187 -5.14 18.65 -11.12
CA GLY A 187 -5.18 17.19 -11.28
C GLY A 187 -5.09 16.37 -9.98
N TYR A 188 -4.86 17.00 -8.82
CA TYR A 188 -4.91 16.34 -7.51
C TYR A 188 -6.19 16.70 -6.76
N GLY A 189 -6.82 15.70 -6.12
CA GLY A 189 -8.03 15.93 -5.32
C GLY A 189 -7.75 16.87 -4.16
N THR A 190 -8.70 17.78 -3.88
CA THR A 190 -8.65 18.65 -2.70
C THR A 190 -8.53 17.81 -1.43
N PRO A 191 -7.71 18.20 -0.43
CA PRO A 191 -7.69 17.51 0.83
C PRO A 191 -9.07 17.44 1.42
N ASN A 192 -9.32 16.30 2.03
CA ASN A 192 -10.61 15.93 2.57
C ASN A 192 -10.44 15.35 3.98
N TYR A 193 -9.21 15.37 4.51
CA TYR A 193 -8.92 14.94 5.86
C TYR A 193 -7.96 15.90 6.56
N ARG A 194 -8.24 16.23 7.82
CA ARG A 194 -7.43 17.11 8.67
C ARG A 194 -7.18 16.55 10.06
N ILE A 195 -6.04 16.93 10.64
CA ILE A 195 -5.68 16.77 12.06
C ILE A 195 -5.02 18.07 12.55
N GLY A 196 -5.24 18.41 13.82
CA GLY A 196 -4.77 19.65 14.45
C GLY A 196 -5.88 20.69 14.57
N ASP A 197 -5.64 21.69 15.42
CA ASP A 197 -6.57 22.77 15.68
C ASP A 197 -6.02 24.07 15.06
N LEU A 198 -6.85 24.77 14.28
CA LEU A 198 -6.72 26.22 14.17
C LEU A 198 -7.60 26.79 15.28
N ALA A 199 -7.04 27.56 16.19
CA ALA A 199 -7.86 28.60 16.77
C ALA A 199 -8.10 29.66 15.69
N ILE A 200 -9.33 30.16 15.77
CA ILE A 200 -9.94 31.13 14.87
C ILE A 200 -9.58 32.52 15.39
#